data_AF-A0A7V3PSP5-F1
#
_entry.id   AF-A0A7V3PSP5-F1
#
_cell.length_a   1.000
_cell.length_b   1.000
_cell.length_c   1.000
_cell.angle_alpha   90.00
_cell.angle_beta   90.00
_cell.angle_gamma   90.00
#
_symmetry.space_group_name_H-M   'P 1'
#
loop_
_entity.id
_entity.type
_entity.pdbx_description
1 polymer ?
#
loop_
_entity_poly.entity_id
_entity_poly.type
_entity_poly.pdbx_seq_one_letter_code
_entity_poly.pdbx_strand_id
1 'polypeptide(L)'
;NDAGQSLPFVKRWGINYTFNYQTPLWALKFNAAGEINGPMLVQTVYEDGRIEVHDSPVYEILNLGLSKELSIFRLAAGINNVGNYYQPPQHLGRRTEYFWGPIIGRELYATISINI
;
A
#
# COMPACT_ATOMS: atom_id res chain seq x y z
N ASN A 1 -21.50 -27.58 -1.22
CA ASN A 1 -21.82 -26.41 -2.07
C ASN A 1 -20.81 -25.33 -1.76
N ASP A 2 -19.59 -25.46 -2.27
CA ASP A 2 -18.43 -24.62 -1.90
C ASP A 2 -18.16 -23.53 -2.94
N ALA A 3 -19.22 -22.89 -3.44
CA ALA A 3 -19.14 -21.75 -4.33
C ALA A 3 -19.55 -20.50 -3.53
N GLY A 4 -18.62 -19.89 -2.79
CA GLY A 4 -18.88 -18.62 -2.13
C GLY A 4 -18.08 -18.27 -0.87
N GLN A 5 -17.20 -19.14 -0.36
CA GLN A 5 -16.35 -18.74 0.76
C GLN A 5 -15.28 -17.76 0.29
N SER A 6 -15.34 -16.52 0.80
CA SER A 6 -14.28 -15.53 0.60
C SER A 6 -12.97 -16.07 1.15
N LEU A 7 -11.92 -16.07 0.33
CA LEU A 7 -10.59 -16.49 0.78
C LEU A 7 -10.06 -15.50 1.84
N PRO A 8 -9.51 -15.99 2.96
CA PRO A 8 -8.90 -15.12 3.95
C PRO A 8 -7.69 -14.40 3.33
N PHE A 9 -7.47 -13.16 3.76
CA PHE A 9 -6.32 -12.33 3.33
C PHE A 9 -6.31 -11.94 1.84
N VAL A 10 -7.44 -12.11 1.15
CA VAL A 10 -7.63 -11.65 -0.23
C VAL A 10 -8.66 -10.54 -0.23
N LYS A 11 -8.30 -9.38 -0.79
CA LYS A 11 -9.27 -8.29 -1.03
C LYS A 11 -10.35 -8.73 -1.98
N ARG A 12 -11.59 -8.44 -1.61
CA ARG A 12 -12.77 -8.72 -2.45
C ARG A 12 -12.79 -7.89 -3.73
N TRP A 13 -12.24 -6.69 -3.67
CA TRP A 13 -12.05 -5.81 -4.82
C TRP A 13 -10.89 -4.84 -4.56
N GLY A 14 -10.37 -4.25 -5.63
CA GLY A 14 -9.38 -3.19 -5.56
C GLY A 14 -9.48 -2.28 -6.76
N ILE A 15 -9.27 -0.98 -6.56
CA ILE A 15 -9.24 0.02 -7.63
C ILE A 15 -7.84 0.61 -7.66
N ASN A 16 -7.17 0.46 -8.81
CA ASN A 16 -5.85 1.03 -9.04
C ASN A 16 -5.99 2.23 -9.97
N TYR A 17 -5.31 3.32 -9.63
CA TYR A 17 -5.25 4.52 -10.47
C TYR A 17 -3.81 5.01 -10.58
N THR A 18 -3.50 5.62 -11.72
CA THR A 18 -2.20 6.23 -11.96
C THR A 18 -2.36 7.48 -12.79
N PHE A 19 -1.69 8.53 -12.35
CA PHE A 19 -1.58 9.81 -13.03
C PHE A 19 -0.11 10.12 -13.27
N ASN A 20 0.22 10.46 -14.50
CA ASN A 20 1.57 10.85 -14.90
C ASN A 20 1.48 12.18 -15.63
N TYR A 21 2.35 13.11 -15.25
CA TYR A 21 2.42 14.42 -15.90
C TYR A 21 3.87 14.86 -16.05
N GLN A 22 4.20 15.43 -17.20
CA GLN A 22 5.51 16.03 -17.44
C GLN A 22 5.34 17.51 -17.77
N THR A 23 6.04 18.38 -17.03
CA THR A 23 6.01 19.81 -17.30
C THR A 23 6.70 20.10 -18.64
N PRO A 24 6.13 20.95 -19.52
CA PRO A 24 6.74 21.28 -20.81
C PRO A 24 8.09 21.99 -20.68
N LEU A 25 8.22 22.91 -19.71
CA LEU A 25 9.36 23.81 -19.63
C LEU A 25 10.58 23.20 -18.92
N TRP A 26 10.35 22.39 -17.88
CA TRP A 26 11.42 21.86 -17.02
C TRP A 26 11.62 20.36 -17.13
N ALA A 27 10.85 19.69 -18.00
CA ALA A 27 10.82 18.24 -18.17
C ALA A 27 10.70 17.47 -16.85
N LEU A 28 10.08 18.09 -15.84
CA LEU A 28 9.86 17.52 -14.53
C LEU A 28 8.70 16.53 -14.61
N LYS A 29 8.94 15.28 -14.22
CA LYS A 29 7.97 14.18 -14.28
C LYS A 29 7.35 13.98 -12.90
N PHE A 30 6.05 14.19 -12.81
CA PHE A 30 5.22 13.88 -11.67
C PHE A 30 4.53 12.54 -11.89
N ASN A 31 4.50 11.72 -10.85
CA ASN A 31 3.74 10.48 -10.79
C ASN A 31 2.88 10.49 -9.52
N ALA A 32 1.62 10.13 -9.66
CA ALA A 32 0.76 9.76 -8.55
C ALA A 32 0.19 8.38 -8.86
N ALA A 33 0.37 7.43 -7.96
CA ALA A 33 -0.19 6.10 -8.08
C ALA A 33 -0.90 5.76 -6.78
N GLY A 34 -2.11 5.24 -6.86
CA GLY A 34 -2.80 4.83 -5.67
C GLY A 34 -3.69 3.62 -5.89
N GLU A 35 -4.02 3.00 -4.76
CA GLU A 35 -4.83 1.81 -4.70
C GLU A 35 -5.83 1.92 -3.56
N ILE A 36 -7.12 1.79 -3.89
CA ILE A 36 -8.19 1.60 -2.92
C ILE A 36 -8.41 0.10 -2.77
N ASN A 37 -8.15 -0.41 -1.58
CA ASN A 37 -8.29 -1.82 -1.21
C ASN A 37 -9.64 -2.03 -0.52
N GLY A 38 -10.48 -2.88 -1.12
CA GLY A 38 -11.72 -3.33 -0.52
C GLY A 38 -11.50 -4.24 0.69
N PRO A 39 -12.57 -4.59 1.42
CA PRO A 39 -12.47 -5.41 2.61
C PRO A 39 -11.86 -6.78 2.31
N MET A 40 -11.03 -7.26 3.24
CA MET A 40 -10.48 -8.60 3.27
C MET A 40 -11.09 -9.36 4.45
N LEU A 41 -11.28 -10.68 4.30
CA LEU A 41 -11.67 -11.51 5.43
C LEU A 41 -10.44 -11.77 6.31
N VAL A 42 -10.50 -11.33 7.57
CA VAL A 42 -9.41 -11.42 8.55
C VAL A 42 -9.80 -12.43 9.62
N GLN A 43 -8.87 -13.30 9.97
CA GLN A 43 -9.02 -14.25 11.06
C GLN A 43 -8.15 -13.82 12.24
N THR A 44 -8.73 -13.83 13.43
CA THR A 44 -8.02 -13.67 14.70
C THR A 44 -8.09 -14.98 15.45
N VAL A 45 -6.93 -15.56 15.75
CA VAL A 45 -6.81 -16.81 16.50
C VAL A 45 -6.46 -16.47 17.94
N TYR A 46 -7.27 -16.98 18.87
CA TYR A 46 -7.07 -16.85 20.31
C TYR A 46 -6.34 -18.09 20.85
N GLU A 47 -5.63 -17.94 21.97
CA GLU A 47 -4.91 -19.06 22.63
C GLU A 47 -5.82 -20.24 23.04
N ASP A 48 -7.10 -19.98 23.30
CA ASP A 48 -8.10 -20.99 23.65
C ASP A 48 -8.64 -21.76 22.43
N GLY A 49 -8.11 -21.49 21.23
CA GLY A 49 -8.51 -22.12 19.98
C GLY A 49 -9.72 -21.49 19.31
N ARG A 50 -10.31 -20.42 19.90
CA ARG A 50 -11.39 -19.67 19.25
C ARG A 50 -10.84 -18.92 18.04
N ILE A 51 -11.63 -18.92 16.96
CA ILE A 51 -11.37 -18.14 15.75
C ILE A 51 -12.47 -17.10 15.62
N GLU A 52 -12.08 -15.83 15.56
CA GLU A 52 -12.97 -14.73 15.21
C GLU A 52 -12.68 -14.28 13.79
N VAL A 53 -13.74 -14.03 13.04
CA VAL A 53 -13.65 -13.62 11.65
C VAL A 53 -14.32 -12.26 11.52
N HIS A 54 -13.60 -11.31 10.95
CA HIS A 54 -14.12 -9.97 10.68
C HIS A 54 -13.63 -9.48 9.32
N ASP A 55 -14.27 -8.42 8.81
CA ASP A 55 -13.83 -7.75 7.60
C ASP A 55 -12.85 -6.63 7.95
N SER A 56 -11.74 -6.54 7.23
CA SER A 56 -10.86 -5.38 7.30
C SER A 56 -11.60 -4.12 6.84
N PRO A 57 -11.23 -2.92 7.33
CA PRO A 57 -11.72 -1.68 6.75
C PRO A 57 -11.29 -1.56 5.28
N VAL A 58 -12.04 -0.74 4.54
CA VAL A 58 -11.57 -0.22 3.24
C VAL A 58 -10.44 0.77 3.52
N TYR A 59 -9.36 0.68 2.75
CA TYR A 59 -8.23 1.59 2.91
C TYR A 59 -7.61 1.97 1.58
N GLU A 60 -6.91 3.10 1.56
CA GLU A 60 -6.25 3.63 0.39
C GLU A 60 -4.76 3.83 0.64
N ILE A 61 -3.94 3.49 -0.35
CA ILE A 61 -2.51 3.81 -0.38
C ILE A 61 -2.28 4.73 -1.56
N LEU A 62 -1.79 5.94 -1.28
CA LEU A 62 -1.38 6.92 -2.29
C LEU A 62 0.13 7.09 -2.23
N ASN A 63 0.78 6.99 -3.39
CA ASN A 63 2.20 7.23 -3.59
C ASN A 63 2.37 8.42 -4.54
N LEU A 64 3.28 9.32 -4.19
CA LEU A 64 3.61 10.49 -4.99
C LEU A 64 5.09 10.50 -5.30
N GLY A 65 5.44 10.79 -6.55
CA GLY A 65 6.82 10.81 -7.03
C GLY A 65 7.08 12.03 -7.91
N LEU A 66 8.31 12.51 -7.82
CA LEU A 66 8.86 13.54 -8.67
C LEU A 66 10.20 13.07 -9.22
N SER A 67 10.45 13.25 -10.52
CA SER A 67 11.76 12.95 -11.09
C SER A 67 12.15 13.91 -12.21
N LYS A 68 13.46 14.08 -12.38
CA LYS A 68 14.06 14.90 -13.42
C LYS A 68 15.25 14.18 -14.03
N GLU A 69 15.26 14.09 -15.35
CA GLU A 69 16.45 13.66 -16.11
C GLU A 69 17.39 14.87 -16.24
N LEU A 70 18.68 14.64 -16.01
CA LEU A 70 19.77 15.59 -16.10
C LEU A 70 20.91 14.94 -16.89
N SER A 71 20.92 15.07 -18.21
CA SER A 71 21.94 14.44 -19.08
C SER A 71 22.16 12.96 -18.69
N ILE A 72 23.26 12.62 -18.02
CA ILE A 72 23.61 11.25 -17.57
C ILE A 72 22.99 10.84 -16.23
N PHE A 73 22.32 11.74 -15.51
CA PHE A 73 21.73 11.45 -14.21
C PHE A 73 20.21 11.51 -14.25
N ARG A 74 19.57 10.74 -13.38
CA ARG A 74 18.18 10.92 -13.02
C ARG A 74 18.09 11.17 -11.52
N LEU A 75 17.49 12.29 -11.15
CA LEU A 75 17.15 12.59 -9.76
C LEU A 75 15.68 12.28 -9.55
N ALA A 76 15.35 11.54 -8.50
CA ALA A 76 13.97 11.31 -8.11
C ALA A 76 13.79 11.39 -6.60
N ALA A 77 12.60 11.78 -6.18
CA ALA A 77 12.18 11.75 -4.78
C ALA A 77 10.70 11.45 -4.73
N GLY A 78 10.23 10.92 -3.62
CA GLY A 78 8.82 10.63 -3.45
C GLY A 78 8.44 10.23 -2.06
N ILE A 79 7.15 10.01 -1.91
CA ILE A 79 6.48 9.64 -0.67
C ILE A 79 5.62 8.43 -1.01
N ASN A 80 5.94 7.29 -0.42
CA ASN A 80 5.02 6.16 -0.40
C ASN A 80 4.07 6.32 0.77
N ASN A 81 2.82 5.89 0.58
CA ASN A 81 1.80 5.88 1.62
C ASN A 81 1.61 7.26 2.27
N VAL A 82 1.26 8.26 1.45
CA VAL A 82 1.05 9.66 1.87
C VAL A 82 0.10 9.77 3.05
N GLY A 83 -0.98 8.97 3.07
CA GLY A 83 -1.95 8.92 4.15
C GLY A 83 -1.41 8.36 5.48
N ASN A 84 -0.19 7.81 5.49
CA ASN A 84 0.39 7.10 6.64
C ASN A 84 -0.53 5.97 7.14
N TYR A 85 -1.15 5.24 6.21
CA TYR A 85 -2.02 4.14 6.53
C TYR A 85 -1.20 2.88 6.82
N TYR A 86 -1.24 2.37 8.05
CA TYR A 86 -0.59 1.12 8.39
C TYR A 86 -1.44 0.33 9.37
N GLN A 87 -1.35 -0.98 9.29
CA GLN A 87 -1.92 -1.86 10.28
C GLN A 87 -0.96 -1.89 11.48
N PRO A 88 -1.39 -1.45 12.68
CA PRO A 88 -0.55 -1.60 13.87
C PRO A 88 -0.34 -3.09 14.14
N PRO A 89 0.87 -3.50 14.57
CA PRO A 89 1.12 -4.89 14.94
C PRO A 89 0.15 -5.33 16.04
N GLN A 90 -0.61 -6.39 15.76
CA GLN A 90 -1.67 -6.91 16.64
C GLN A 90 -1.18 -8.03 17.57
N HIS A 91 0.10 -8.00 17.97
CA HIS A 91 0.66 -8.97 18.92
C HIS A 91 0.43 -8.50 20.36
N LEU A 92 -0.80 -8.65 20.86
CA LEU A 92 -1.12 -8.37 22.26
C LEU A 92 -1.56 -9.64 22.97
N GLY A 93 -0.64 -10.18 23.76
CA GLY A 93 -0.89 -11.11 24.86
C GLY A 93 -1.31 -12.52 24.47
N ARG A 94 -2.52 -12.67 23.92
CA ARG A 94 -3.23 -13.96 23.73
C ARG A 94 -4.01 -14.09 22.40
N ARG A 95 -3.76 -13.19 21.46
CA ARG A 95 -4.41 -13.20 20.14
C ARG A 95 -3.40 -12.95 19.03
N THR A 96 -3.58 -13.64 17.91
CA THR A 96 -2.83 -13.39 16.68
C THR A 96 -3.82 -13.01 15.59
N GLU A 97 -3.76 -11.76 15.15
CA GLU A 97 -4.45 -11.29 13.95
C GLU A 97 -3.47 -11.30 12.78
N TYR A 98 -3.91 -11.80 11.64
CA TYR A 98 -3.13 -11.78 10.42
C TYR A 98 -3.10 -10.38 9.79
N PHE A 99 -2.01 -10.08 9.08
CA PHE A 99 -1.89 -8.81 8.37
C PHE A 99 -2.79 -8.78 7.12
N TRP A 100 -3.49 -7.67 6.95
CA TRP A 100 -4.39 -7.38 5.83
C TRP A 100 -4.12 -6.02 5.20
N GLY A 101 -3.27 -5.19 5.83
CA GLY A 101 -2.82 -3.91 5.30
C GLY A 101 -1.29 -3.77 5.29
N PRO A 102 -0.76 -2.61 4.88
CA PRO A 102 0.67 -2.33 4.96
C PRO A 102 1.15 -2.37 6.41
N ILE A 103 2.31 -2.99 6.64
CA ILE A 103 2.96 -3.02 7.96
C ILE A 103 3.79 -1.74 8.17
N ILE A 104 4.28 -1.15 7.08
CA ILE A 104 5.08 0.07 7.10
C ILE A 104 4.19 1.25 6.73
N GLY A 105 4.29 2.32 7.52
CA GLY A 105 3.58 3.59 7.30
C GLY A 105 4.15 4.41 6.16
N ARG A 106 4.12 5.74 6.29
CA ARG A 106 4.67 6.66 5.30
C ARG A 106 6.18 6.47 5.15
N GLU A 107 6.64 6.37 3.92
CA GLU A 107 8.07 6.29 3.60
C GLU A 107 8.47 7.41 2.66
N LEU A 108 9.58 8.10 2.97
CA LEU A 108 10.19 9.08 2.09
C LEU A 108 11.38 8.42 1.40
N TYR A 109 11.51 8.65 0.10
CA TYR A 109 12.67 8.18 -0.65
C TYR A 109 13.25 9.29 -1.52
N ALA A 110 14.56 9.18 -1.74
CA ALA A 110 15.29 9.95 -2.74
C ALA A 110 16.26 9.01 -3.44
N THR A 111 16.35 9.13 -4.77
CA THR A 111 17.20 8.30 -5.60
C THR A 111 17.97 9.16 -6.58
N ILE A 112 19.23 8.78 -6.78
CA ILE A 112 20.09 9.27 -7.83
C ILE A 112 20.47 8.06 -8.67
N SER A 113 20.14 8.09 -9.96
CA SER A 113 20.49 7.04 -10.91
C SER A 113 21.39 7.60 -11.98
N ILE A 114 22.30 6.78 -12.50
CA ILE A 114 23.17 7.13 -13.62
C ILE A 114 22.65 6.36 -14.83
N ASN A 115 22.23 7.08 -15.87
CA ASN A 115 21.90 6.52 -17.16
C ASN A 115 23.24 6.38 -17.93
N ILE A 116 23.86 5.21 -17.81
CA ILE A 116 25.07 4.82 -18.57
C ILE A 116 24.63 4.00 -19.78
#